data_AF-A0A6J4NUU2-F1
#
_entry.id   AF-A0A6J4NUU2-F1
#
_cell.length_a   1.000
_cell.length_b   1.000
_cell.length_c   1.000
_cell.angle_alpha   90.00
_cell.angle_beta   90.00
_cell.angle_gamma   90.00
#
_symmetry.space_group_name_H-M   'P 1'
#
loop_
_entity.id
_entity.type
_entity.pdbx_description
1 polymer ?
#
loop_
_entity_poly.entity_id
_entity_poly.type
_entity_poly.pdbx_seq_one_letter_code
_entity_poly.pdbx_strand_id
1 'polypeptide(L)'
;YAAVEIVRASLEAGSTDNVTCVVAEVVATAPEPALEPLLVGAAADLPRRLAEGGSTASRGSAPSHRAAGREDDGDTGEMGAVTGASATIDPEAARYAPRAPARFTWLKRLLATAVLLGVAWIALAFAWSWSQSQFYVGVEDDKVTIFRGLNAEVPGIDISHPYEVSDVDLDNLSEIDADNVTAGLEATDLADARIIVENYAARQDVAG
;
A
#
# COMPACT_ATOMS: atom_id res chain seq x y z
N TYR A 1 14.62 45.48 -39.62
CA TYR A 1 14.99 45.93 -38.26
C TYR A 1 13.81 46.02 -37.28
N ALA A 2 12.55 46.08 -37.73
CA ALA A 2 11.38 46.21 -36.85
C ALA A 2 11.29 45.15 -35.72
N ALA A 3 11.54 43.88 -36.03
CA ALA A 3 11.49 42.80 -35.03
C ALA A 3 12.50 43.00 -33.88
N VAL A 4 13.71 43.47 -34.19
CA VAL A 4 14.79 43.67 -33.20
C VAL A 4 14.43 44.83 -32.26
N GLU A 5 13.90 45.93 -32.80
CA GLU A 5 13.48 47.08 -32.00
C GLU A 5 12.30 46.73 -31.07
N ILE A 6 11.34 45.93 -31.53
CA ILE A 6 10.20 45.49 -30.70
C ILE A 6 10.67 44.60 -29.55
N VAL A 7 11.58 43.66 -29.82
CA VAL A 7 12.16 42.81 -28.78
C VAL A 7 12.94 43.67 -27.79
N ARG A 8 13.78 44.59 -28.28
CA ARG A 8 14.57 45.49 -27.42
C ARG A 8 13.69 46.36 -26.53
N ALA A 9 12.66 47.00 -27.07
CA ALA A 9 11.74 47.84 -26.30
C ALA A 9 11.00 47.02 -25.22
N SER A 10 10.64 45.77 -25.52
CA SER A 10 9.97 44.87 -24.57
C SER A 10 10.89 44.49 -23.39
N LEU A 11 12.18 44.25 -23.67
CA LEU A 11 13.18 43.96 -22.65
C LEU A 11 13.53 45.21 -21.81
N GLU A 12 13.67 46.38 -22.45
CA GLU A 12 13.90 47.66 -21.75
C GLU A 12 12.72 48.05 -20.86
N ALA A 13 11.49 47.64 -21.21
CA ALA A 13 10.29 47.81 -20.36
C ALA A 13 10.25 46.86 -19.14
N GLY A 14 11.28 46.03 -18.94
CA GLY A 14 11.41 45.16 -17.78
C GLY A 14 10.71 43.81 -17.91
N SER A 15 10.44 43.35 -19.14
CA SER A 15 9.92 41.99 -19.34
C SER A 15 10.94 40.95 -18.88
N THR A 16 10.52 40.05 -17.99
CA THR A 16 11.32 38.93 -17.48
C THR A 16 10.93 37.59 -18.12
N ASP A 17 9.98 37.61 -19.05
CA ASP A 17 9.47 36.42 -19.75
C ASP A 17 9.94 36.39 -21.22
N ASN A 18 9.74 35.25 -21.88
CA ASN A 18 10.13 35.03 -23.27
C ASN A 18 9.33 35.94 -24.22
N VAL A 19 10.03 36.86 -24.89
CA VAL A 19 9.43 37.76 -25.88
C VAL A 19 9.45 37.12 -27.27
N THR A 20 8.27 36.89 -27.86
CA THR A 20 8.13 36.39 -29.25
C THR A 20 7.52 37.47 -30.15
N CYS A 21 8.17 37.79 -31.26
CA CYS A 21 7.68 38.75 -32.25
C CYS A 21 7.51 38.09 -33.62
N VAL A 22 6.34 38.25 -34.25
CA VAL A 22 6.07 37.79 -35.62
C VAL A 22 5.89 39.01 -36.51
N VAL A 23 6.69 39.13 -37.57
CA VAL A 23 6.59 40.20 -38.57
C VAL A 23 6.22 39.58 -39.90
N ALA A 24 5.11 40.03 -40.47
CA ALA A 24 4.64 39.60 -41.78
C ALA A 24 4.41 40.82 -42.67
N GLU A 25 4.83 40.72 -43.93
CA GLU A 25 4.56 41.71 -44.96
C GLU A 25 3.44 41.18 -45.86
N VAL A 26 2.44 42.03 -46.13
CA VAL A 26 1.33 41.69 -47.02
C VAL A 26 1.68 42.15 -48.43
N VAL A 27 1.82 41.19 -49.35
CA VAL A 27 2.07 41.46 -50.77
C VAL A 27 0.85 41.10 -51.60
N ALA A 28 0.59 41.88 -52.66
CA ALA A 28 -0.59 41.70 -53.52
C ALA A 28 -0.46 40.50 -54.49
N THR A 29 0.75 40.00 -54.69
CA THR A 29 1.06 38.87 -55.57
C THR A 29 1.01 37.56 -54.80
N ALA A 30 0.41 36.53 -55.37
CA ALA A 30 0.39 35.19 -54.76
C ALA A 30 1.84 34.65 -54.61
N PRO A 31 2.24 34.17 -53.43
CA PRO A 31 3.58 33.63 -53.21
C PRO A 31 3.79 32.35 -54.01
N GLU A 32 5.01 32.12 -54.50
CA GLU A 32 5.35 30.86 -55.15
C GLU A 32 5.23 29.69 -54.16
N PRO A 33 4.73 28.51 -54.58
CA PRO A 33 4.30 27.44 -53.68
C PRO A 33 5.44 26.71 -52.95
N ALA A 34 6.70 27.09 -53.17
CA ALA A 34 7.88 26.44 -52.58
C ALA A 34 8.62 27.40 -51.64
N LEU A 35 8.01 27.74 -50.51
CA LEU A 35 8.73 28.38 -49.41
C LEU A 35 9.31 27.29 -48.50
N GLU A 36 10.63 27.17 -48.48
CA GLU A 36 11.33 26.31 -47.52
C GLU A 36 11.45 27.05 -46.17
N PRO A 37 11.00 26.44 -45.06
CA PRO A 37 11.10 27.07 -43.74
C PRO A 37 12.57 27.17 -43.30
N LEU A 38 13.06 28.39 -43.10
CA LEU A 38 14.41 28.64 -42.58
C LEU A 38 14.38 28.74 -41.05
N LEU A 39 15.00 27.78 -40.37
CA LEU A 39 15.17 27.79 -38.92
C LEU A 39 16.48 28.51 -38.56
N VAL A 40 16.43 29.48 -37.64
CA VAL A 40 17.59 30.29 -37.25
C VAL A 40 17.62 30.50 -35.74
N GLY A 41 18.78 30.84 -35.18
CA GLY A 41 18.98 31.24 -33.79
C GLY A 41 19.01 30.04 -32.82
N ALA A 42 18.66 30.29 -31.56
CA ALA A 42 18.69 29.27 -30.49
C ALA A 42 17.84 28.02 -30.79
N ALA A 43 16.82 28.16 -31.65
CA ALA A 43 16.00 27.03 -32.09
C ALA A 43 16.75 26.08 -33.05
N ALA A 44 17.81 26.55 -33.73
CA ALA A 44 18.67 25.74 -34.59
C ALA A 44 19.77 24.98 -33.81
N ASP A 45 20.14 25.46 -32.62
CA ASP A 45 21.18 24.84 -31.76
C ASP A 45 20.67 23.64 -30.94
N LEU A 46 19.38 23.32 -31.01
CA LEU A 46 18.82 22.14 -30.36
C LEU A 46 19.14 20.88 -31.18
N PRO A 47 19.92 19.92 -30.63
CA PRO A 47 20.18 18.66 -31.32
C PRO A 47 18.88 17.87 -31.45
N ARG A 48 18.31 17.84 -32.68
CA ARG A 48 17.19 16.96 -33.00
C ARG A 48 17.70 15.53 -33.08
N ARG A 49 17.22 14.66 -32.18
CA ARG A 49 17.18 13.22 -32.47
C ARG A 49 16.06 12.99 -33.48
N LEU A 50 16.43 12.73 -34.73
CA LEU A 50 15.50 12.21 -35.73
C LEU A 50 15.05 10.82 -35.27
N ALA A 51 13.77 10.69 -34.93
CA ALA A 51 13.12 9.40 -34.80
C ALA A 51 12.78 8.93 -36.22
N GLU A 52 13.61 8.05 -36.75
CA GLU A 52 13.40 7.40 -38.03
C GLU A 52 12.40 6.24 -37.83
N GLY A 53 11.25 6.30 -38.51
CA GLY A 53 10.39 5.13 -38.71
C GLY A 53 8.91 5.25 -38.32
N GLY A 54 8.06 5.50 -39.31
CA GLY A 54 6.99 4.55 -39.64
C GLY A 54 5.66 4.57 -38.89
N SER A 55 4.71 5.34 -39.42
CA SER A 55 3.32 4.96 -39.70
C SER A 55 2.21 5.06 -38.62
N THR A 56 1.08 5.56 -39.15
CA THR A 56 -0.32 5.49 -38.72
C THR A 56 -0.85 6.50 -37.70
N ALA A 57 -1.83 7.26 -38.19
CA ALA A 57 -2.68 8.19 -37.48
C ALA A 57 -3.60 7.46 -36.50
N SER A 58 -3.75 8.01 -35.29
CA SER A 58 -5.04 8.27 -34.64
C SER A 58 -4.86 8.72 -33.19
N ARG A 59 -5.22 9.99 -32.95
CA ARG A 59 -5.96 10.52 -31.78
C ARG A 59 -5.42 10.20 -30.37
N GLY A 60 -5.02 11.26 -29.69
CA GLY A 60 -4.97 11.28 -28.23
C GLY A 60 -3.95 12.25 -27.70
N SER A 61 -4.36 13.49 -27.41
CA SER A 61 -3.59 14.45 -26.64
C SER A 61 -3.15 13.86 -25.29
N ALA A 62 -1.84 13.76 -25.07
CA ALA A 62 -1.20 13.84 -23.76
C ALA A 62 0.32 14.02 -23.95
N PRO A 63 0.94 15.14 -23.55
CA PRO A 63 2.40 15.23 -23.53
C PRO A 63 2.92 14.51 -22.30
N SER A 64 3.20 13.21 -22.43
CA SER A 64 4.05 12.49 -21.47
C SER A 64 5.51 12.81 -21.76
N HIS A 65 6.13 13.62 -20.91
CA HIS A 65 7.58 13.79 -20.89
C HIS A 65 8.25 12.48 -20.50
N ARG A 66 8.61 11.64 -21.47
CA ARG A 66 9.59 10.55 -21.28
C ARG A 66 10.97 11.05 -21.67
N ALA A 67 11.75 11.41 -20.66
CA ALA A 67 13.19 11.53 -20.75
C ALA A 67 13.77 10.15 -21.07
N ALA A 68 14.37 10.01 -22.25
CA ALA A 68 15.18 8.85 -22.60
C ALA A 68 16.47 8.90 -21.77
N GLY A 69 16.67 7.85 -20.97
CA GLY A 69 17.92 7.60 -20.25
C GLY A 69 19.10 7.44 -21.21
N ARG A 70 20.26 7.88 -20.73
CA ARG A 70 21.57 7.49 -21.26
C ARG A 70 22.24 6.68 -20.17
N GLU A 71 22.45 5.41 -20.45
CA GLU A 71 23.36 4.56 -19.70
C GLU A 71 24.79 4.86 -20.15
N ASP A 72 25.64 5.05 -19.14
CA ASP A 72 27.01 4.58 -18.99
C ASP A 72 28.05 4.95 -20.07
N ASP A 73 29.00 5.81 -19.69
CA ASP A 73 30.44 5.48 -19.75
C ASP A 73 31.25 6.57 -19.02
N GLY A 74 32.28 6.16 -18.28
CA GLY A 74 33.39 7.03 -17.89
C GLY A 74 33.38 7.59 -16.47
N ASP A 75 33.84 6.76 -15.53
CA ASP A 75 34.75 7.14 -14.44
C ASP A 75 35.50 8.47 -14.64
N THR A 76 35.32 9.42 -13.72
CA THR A 76 36.40 10.29 -13.23
C THR A 76 35.92 11.06 -12.00
N GLY A 77 36.66 10.88 -10.91
CA GLY A 77 36.31 11.35 -9.58
C GLY A 77 36.37 12.85 -9.38
N GLU A 78 35.95 13.21 -8.16
CA GLU A 78 36.48 14.35 -7.39
C GLU A 78 36.59 15.68 -8.16
N MET A 79 35.47 16.39 -8.27
CA MET A 79 35.51 17.85 -8.32
C MET A 79 34.78 18.45 -7.13
N GLY A 80 35.57 18.62 -6.07
CA GLY A 80 35.69 19.83 -5.27
C GLY A 80 34.39 20.45 -4.74
N ALA A 81 34.11 20.20 -3.47
CA ALA A 81 33.29 21.10 -2.66
C ALA A 81 33.92 22.51 -2.71
N VAL A 82 33.31 23.42 -3.49
CA VAL A 82 33.56 24.86 -3.31
C VAL A 82 32.84 25.26 -2.03
N THR A 83 33.61 25.25 -0.95
CA THR A 83 33.33 25.99 0.26
C THR A 83 33.35 27.49 -0.06
N GLY A 84 32.22 28.17 0.15
CA GLY A 84 32.22 29.63 0.27
C GLY A 84 31.14 30.37 -0.49
N ALA A 85 29.91 30.33 0.01
CA ALA A 85 29.04 31.50 0.15
C ALA A 85 27.81 31.05 0.94
N SER A 86 27.58 31.63 2.11
CA SER A 86 26.25 31.66 2.71
C SER A 86 25.36 32.53 1.81
N ALA A 87 25.01 32.02 0.63
CA ALA A 87 23.90 32.56 -0.14
C ALA A 87 22.65 32.16 0.64
N THR A 88 22.03 33.14 1.30
CA THR A 88 20.64 33.05 1.69
C THR A 88 19.87 32.56 0.47
N ILE A 89 19.46 31.29 0.49
CA ILE A 89 18.72 30.70 -0.60
C ILE A 89 17.45 31.54 -0.72
N ASP A 90 17.31 32.23 -1.85
CA ASP A 90 16.10 32.99 -2.16
C ASP A 90 14.89 32.05 -2.02
N PRO A 91 13.91 32.35 -1.14
CA PRO A 91 12.76 31.48 -0.93
C PRO A 91 11.97 31.23 -2.23
N GLU A 92 12.09 32.09 -3.23
CA GLU A 92 11.50 31.88 -4.55
C GLU A 92 12.27 30.84 -5.38
N ALA A 93 13.61 30.92 -5.42
CA ALA A 93 14.47 29.91 -6.06
C ALA A 93 14.33 28.51 -5.44
N ALA A 94 14.09 28.41 -4.12
CA ALA A 94 13.84 27.14 -3.45
C ALA A 94 12.50 26.47 -3.83
N ARG A 95 11.49 27.24 -4.29
CA ARG A 95 10.22 26.68 -4.78
C ARG A 95 10.34 26.03 -6.15
N TYR A 96 11.20 26.57 -7.01
CA TYR A 96 11.42 26.09 -8.38
C TYR A 96 12.58 25.10 -8.50
N ALA A 97 13.29 24.82 -7.42
CA ALA A 97 14.32 23.77 -7.39
C ALA A 97 13.68 22.39 -7.68
N PRO A 98 14.15 21.65 -8.71
CA PRO A 98 13.68 20.30 -8.99
C PRO A 98 13.89 19.41 -7.76
N ARG A 99 12.80 19.06 -7.07
CA ARG A 99 12.85 18.11 -5.96
C ARG A 99 13.26 16.76 -6.52
N ALA A 100 14.39 16.23 -6.04
CA ALA A 100 14.81 14.89 -6.39
C ALA A 100 13.66 13.90 -6.10
N PRO A 101 13.32 12.99 -7.04
CA PRO A 101 12.26 12.03 -6.82
C PRO A 101 12.59 11.23 -5.55
N ALA A 102 11.58 11.04 -4.69
CA ALA A 102 11.76 10.32 -3.45
C ALA A 102 12.20 8.88 -3.75
N ARG A 103 13.50 8.64 -3.70
CA ARG A 103 14.10 7.31 -3.78
C ARG A 103 13.54 6.46 -2.64
N PHE A 104 13.18 5.21 -2.95
CA PHE A 104 12.65 4.19 -2.01
C PHE A 104 11.17 4.30 -1.57
N THR A 105 10.31 5.06 -2.27
CA THR A 105 8.85 5.04 -1.98
C THR A 105 8.23 3.64 -2.08
N TRP A 106 8.69 2.81 -3.02
CA TRP A 106 8.27 1.41 -3.12
C TRP A 106 8.72 0.57 -1.93
N LEU A 107 9.94 0.78 -1.41
CA LEU A 107 10.43 0.08 -0.22
C LEU A 107 9.64 0.48 1.03
N LYS A 108 9.27 1.77 1.17
CA LYS A 108 8.38 2.21 2.26
C LYS A 108 7.01 1.57 2.19
N ARG A 109 6.44 1.43 0.99
CA ARG A 109 5.17 0.72 0.76
C ARG A 109 5.27 -0.75 1.12
N LEU A 110 6.33 -1.43 0.66
CA LEU A 110 6.60 -2.83 0.98
C LEU A 110 6.73 -3.01 2.49
N LEU A 111 7.51 -2.16 3.16
CA LEU A 111 7.66 -2.21 4.62
C LEU A 111 6.32 -2.00 5.33
N ALA A 112 5.53 -1.02 4.92
CA ALA A 112 4.20 -0.77 5.50
C ALA A 112 3.28 -2.00 5.31
N THR A 113 3.26 -2.60 4.12
CA THR A 113 2.50 -3.83 3.87
C THR A 113 3.00 -4.99 4.72
N ALA A 114 4.32 -5.17 4.86
CA ALA A 114 4.91 -6.21 5.70
C ALA A 114 4.53 -6.04 7.17
N VAL A 115 4.56 -4.80 7.69
CA VAL A 115 4.13 -4.51 9.07
C VAL A 115 2.65 -4.83 9.25
N LEU A 116 1.79 -4.42 8.32
CA LEU A 116 0.34 -4.73 8.40
C LEU A 116 0.08 -6.24 8.40
N LEU A 117 0.74 -6.98 7.50
CA LEU A 117 0.64 -8.44 7.47
C LEU A 117 1.18 -9.08 8.74
N GLY A 118 2.29 -8.56 9.29
CA GLY A 118 2.86 -9.03 10.55
C GLY A 118 1.90 -8.84 11.72
N VAL A 119 1.28 -7.66 11.84
CA VAL A 119 0.27 -7.39 12.88
C VAL A 119 -0.94 -8.30 12.71
N ALA A 120 -1.44 -8.46 11.49
CA ALA A 120 -2.57 -9.36 11.21
C ALA A 120 -2.23 -10.82 11.59
N TRP A 121 -1.02 -11.28 11.26
CA TRP A 121 -0.57 -12.63 11.60
C TRP A 121 -0.44 -12.83 13.12
N ILE A 122 0.11 -11.86 13.84
CA ILE A 122 0.19 -11.90 15.31
C ILE A 122 -1.21 -11.98 15.93
N ALA A 123 -2.16 -11.16 15.45
CA ALA A 123 -3.53 -11.19 15.95
C ALA A 123 -4.20 -12.55 15.70
N LEU A 124 -3.99 -13.12 14.50
CA LEU A 124 -4.53 -14.44 14.15
C LEU A 124 -3.93 -15.55 15.02
N ALA A 125 -2.61 -15.53 15.23
CA ALA A 125 -1.91 -16.49 16.07
C ALA A 125 -2.34 -16.38 17.54
N PHE A 126 -2.53 -15.17 18.04
CA PHE A 126 -3.04 -14.94 19.39
C PHE A 126 -4.46 -15.48 19.56
N ALA A 127 -5.36 -15.17 18.61
CA ALA A 127 -6.74 -15.68 18.63
C ALA A 127 -6.77 -17.23 18.60
N TRP A 128 -5.94 -17.84 17.74
CA TRP A 128 -5.82 -19.30 17.66
C TRP A 128 -5.32 -19.89 18.98
N SER A 129 -4.23 -19.35 19.53
CA SER A 129 -3.65 -19.80 20.80
C SER A 129 -4.64 -19.68 21.96
N TRP A 130 -5.38 -18.57 22.04
CA TRP A 130 -6.41 -18.35 23.05
C TRP A 130 -7.52 -19.39 22.94
N SER A 131 -8.05 -19.63 21.74
CA SER A 131 -9.10 -20.64 21.51
C SER A 131 -8.67 -22.04 21.93
N GLN A 132 -7.40 -22.40 21.69
CA GLN A 132 -6.85 -23.72 22.05
C GLN A 132 -6.50 -23.88 23.53
N SER A 133 -6.61 -22.80 24.31
CA SER A 133 -6.40 -22.80 25.76
C SER A 133 -7.71 -22.84 26.55
N GLN A 134 -8.86 -22.78 25.87
CA GLN A 134 -10.18 -22.86 26.49
C GLN A 134 -10.62 -24.33 26.61
N PHE A 135 -11.36 -24.62 27.68
CA PHE A 135 -11.99 -25.91 27.93
C PHE A 135 -13.46 -25.67 28.30
N TYR A 136 -14.31 -26.63 28.00
CA TYR A 136 -15.67 -26.64 28.53
C TYR A 136 -16.14 -28.07 28.75
N VAL A 137 -17.13 -28.24 29.62
CA VAL A 137 -17.77 -29.53 29.88
C VAL A 137 -19.11 -29.53 29.16
N GLY A 138 -19.34 -30.51 28.31
CA GLY A 138 -20.55 -30.69 27.53
C GLY A 138 -21.04 -32.14 27.55
N VAL A 139 -21.92 -32.48 26.62
CA VAL A 139 -22.43 -33.85 26.44
C VAL A 139 -21.95 -34.40 25.10
N GLU A 140 -21.44 -35.63 25.12
CA GLU A 140 -21.20 -36.44 23.92
C GLU A 140 -21.66 -37.86 24.21
N ASP A 141 -22.47 -38.46 23.31
CA ASP A 141 -22.99 -39.83 23.45
C ASP A 141 -23.61 -40.12 24.84
N ASP A 142 -24.49 -39.24 25.32
CA ASP A 142 -25.18 -39.30 26.63
C ASP A 142 -24.26 -39.29 27.87
N LYS A 143 -22.98 -38.96 27.68
CA LYS A 143 -21.98 -38.83 28.74
C LYS A 143 -21.47 -37.42 28.86
N VAL A 144 -21.14 -37.04 30.10
CA VAL A 144 -20.46 -35.78 30.37
C VAL A 144 -19.02 -35.86 29.84
N THR A 145 -18.67 -34.95 28.94
CA THR A 145 -17.40 -34.97 28.21
C THR A 145 -16.71 -33.62 28.29
N ILE A 146 -15.41 -33.63 28.55
CA ILE A 146 -14.56 -32.45 28.52
C ILE A 146 -14.15 -32.20 27.08
N PHE A 147 -14.47 -31.02 26.57
CA PHE A 147 -14.07 -30.54 25.26
C PHE A 147 -12.93 -29.53 25.38
N ARG A 148 -12.06 -29.51 24.37
CA ARG A 148 -11.03 -28.49 24.21
C ARG A 148 -11.39 -27.58 23.05
N GLY A 149 -11.46 -26.28 23.31
CA GLY A 149 -11.88 -25.27 22.35
C GLY A 149 -12.97 -24.35 22.91
N LEU A 150 -13.69 -23.70 22.00
CA LEU A 150 -14.80 -22.80 22.34
C LEU A 150 -16.14 -23.52 22.15
N ASN A 151 -17.08 -23.30 23.07
CA ASN A 151 -18.46 -23.74 22.92
C ASN A 151 -19.21 -22.78 21.97
N ALA A 152 -18.91 -22.85 20.67
CA ALA A 152 -19.63 -22.12 19.65
C ALA A 152 -19.67 -22.90 18.33
N GLU A 153 -20.76 -22.76 17.60
CA GLU A 153 -20.92 -23.40 16.30
C GLU A 153 -20.50 -22.45 15.19
N VAL A 154 -19.54 -22.88 14.37
CA VAL A 154 -19.12 -22.18 13.15
C VAL A 154 -19.45 -23.06 11.95
N PRO A 155 -20.23 -22.58 10.96
CA PRO A 155 -20.61 -23.39 9.82
C PRO A 155 -19.42 -23.99 9.08
N GLY A 156 -19.35 -25.33 9.04
CA GLY A 156 -18.34 -26.10 8.31
C GLY A 156 -16.97 -26.17 8.98
N ILE A 157 -16.81 -25.72 10.23
CA ILE A 157 -15.56 -25.81 10.98
C ILE A 157 -15.87 -26.21 12.43
N ASP A 158 -15.33 -27.36 12.84
CA ASP A 158 -15.32 -27.76 14.24
C ASP A 158 -14.23 -26.98 14.98
N ILE A 159 -14.64 -26.13 15.91
CA ILE A 159 -13.72 -25.30 16.72
C ILE A 159 -13.45 -25.88 18.11
N SER A 160 -14.12 -26.99 18.43
CA SER A 160 -13.91 -27.79 19.62
C SER A 160 -13.76 -29.26 19.25
N HIS A 161 -13.11 -30.01 20.11
CA HIS A 161 -12.98 -31.46 19.98
C HIS A 161 -13.07 -32.11 21.36
N PRO A 162 -13.65 -33.33 21.44
CA PRO A 162 -13.67 -34.07 22.69
C PRO A 162 -12.23 -34.38 23.11
N TYR A 163 -11.93 -34.09 24.38
CA TYR A 163 -10.62 -34.30 24.98
C TYR A 163 -10.62 -35.47 25.94
N GLU A 164 -11.63 -35.56 26.82
CA GLU A 164 -11.76 -36.62 27.83
C GLU A 164 -13.24 -36.92 28.09
N VAL A 165 -13.66 -38.17 27.85
CA VAL A 165 -15.02 -38.64 28.14
C VAL A 165 -15.07 -39.18 29.57
N SER A 166 -16.05 -38.77 30.36
CA SER A 166 -16.20 -39.23 31.75
C SER A 166 -17.18 -40.40 31.88
N ASP A 167 -17.20 -41.03 33.05
CA ASP A 167 -18.15 -42.09 33.40
C ASP A 167 -19.51 -41.55 33.91
N VAL A 168 -19.69 -40.23 33.96
CA VAL A 168 -20.95 -39.61 34.40
C VAL A 168 -21.96 -39.65 33.26
N ASP A 169 -23.05 -40.40 33.45
CA ASP A 169 -24.14 -40.47 32.48
C ASP A 169 -25.14 -39.34 32.72
N LEU A 170 -25.59 -38.71 31.63
CA LEU A 170 -26.52 -37.59 31.66
C LEU A 170 -27.85 -37.95 32.34
N ASP A 171 -28.34 -39.16 32.09
CA ASP A 171 -29.61 -39.68 32.63
C ASP A 171 -29.63 -39.83 34.16
N ASN A 172 -28.45 -39.90 34.78
CA ASN A 172 -28.33 -40.03 36.23
C ASN A 172 -28.18 -38.66 36.93
N LEU A 173 -28.16 -37.57 36.17
CA LEU A 173 -28.14 -36.20 36.71
C LEU A 173 -29.57 -35.68 36.93
N SER A 174 -29.69 -34.65 37.78
CA SER A 174 -30.95 -33.90 37.87
C SER A 174 -31.23 -33.16 36.56
N GLU A 175 -32.50 -32.88 36.24
CA GLU A 175 -32.88 -32.15 35.01
C GLU A 175 -32.14 -30.81 34.89
N ILE A 176 -31.99 -30.08 36.01
CA ILE A 176 -31.26 -28.81 36.06
C ILE A 176 -29.77 -29.00 35.74
N ASP A 177 -29.15 -30.06 36.27
CA ASP A 177 -27.74 -30.35 36.03
C ASP A 177 -27.50 -30.80 34.59
N ALA A 178 -28.38 -31.64 34.04
CA ALA A 178 -28.35 -32.08 32.66
C ALA A 178 -28.49 -30.89 31.68
N ASP A 179 -29.40 -29.96 31.95
CA ASP A 179 -29.56 -28.74 31.15
C ASP A 179 -28.31 -27.86 31.20
N ASN A 180 -27.69 -27.71 32.37
CA ASN A 180 -26.46 -26.92 32.53
C ASN A 180 -25.29 -27.52 31.75
N VAL A 181 -25.08 -28.84 31.82
CA VAL A 181 -24.03 -29.52 31.07
C VAL A 181 -24.31 -29.48 29.57
N THR A 182 -25.57 -29.65 29.15
CA THR A 182 -25.99 -29.55 27.74
C THR A 182 -25.78 -28.15 27.17
N ALA A 183 -26.02 -27.11 27.96
CA ALA A 183 -25.72 -25.73 27.57
C ALA A 183 -24.20 -25.48 27.41
N GLY A 184 -23.38 -26.31 28.03
CA GLY A 184 -21.93 -26.25 28.03
C GLY A 184 -21.39 -25.34 29.14
N LEU A 185 -20.62 -25.92 30.04
CA LEU A 185 -20.03 -25.24 31.18
C LEU A 185 -18.60 -24.84 30.88
N GLU A 186 -18.32 -23.54 30.82
CA GLU A 186 -16.97 -23.03 30.62
C GLU A 186 -16.04 -23.43 31.78
N ALA A 187 -14.82 -23.84 31.43
CA ALA A 187 -13.76 -24.18 32.37
C ALA A 187 -12.51 -23.38 32.04
N THR A 188 -11.84 -22.88 33.09
CA THR A 188 -10.66 -22.02 32.92
C THR A 188 -9.45 -22.79 32.42
N ASP A 189 -9.33 -24.06 32.82
CA ASP A 189 -8.31 -25.00 32.39
C ASP A 189 -8.79 -26.45 32.53
N LEU A 190 -7.93 -27.41 32.18
CA LEU A 190 -8.25 -28.83 32.28
C LEU A 190 -8.48 -29.30 33.73
N ALA A 191 -7.80 -28.72 34.71
CA ALA A 191 -7.98 -29.09 36.11
C ALA A 191 -9.34 -28.61 36.63
N ASP A 192 -9.74 -27.39 36.28
CA ASP A 192 -11.06 -26.83 36.55
C ASP A 192 -12.16 -27.67 35.89
N ALA A 193 -11.99 -28.06 34.63
CA ALA A 193 -12.92 -28.94 33.93
C ALA A 193 -13.11 -30.29 34.64
N ARG A 194 -12.02 -30.89 35.12
CA ARG A 194 -12.07 -32.15 35.89
C ARG A 194 -12.78 -31.97 37.23
N ILE A 195 -12.54 -30.86 37.94
CA ILE A 195 -13.24 -30.54 39.18
C ILE A 195 -14.76 -30.41 38.92
N ILE A 196 -15.16 -29.77 37.83
CA ILE A 196 -16.56 -29.66 37.43
C ILE A 196 -17.16 -31.06 37.25
N VAL A 197 -16.51 -31.94 36.48
CA VAL A 197 -16.96 -33.32 36.26
C VAL A 197 -17.04 -34.11 37.56
N GLU A 198 -16.02 -34.04 38.42
CA GLU A 198 -16.01 -34.70 39.74
C GLU A 198 -17.18 -34.25 40.63
N ASN A 199 -17.53 -32.95 40.59
CA ASN A 199 -18.67 -32.43 41.33
C ASN A 199 -20.02 -32.99 40.83
N TYR A 200 -20.15 -33.28 39.54
CA TYR A 200 -21.34 -33.92 38.99
C TYR A 200 -21.36 -35.42 39.30
N ALA A 201 -20.23 -36.10 39.20
CA ALA A 201 -20.08 -37.51 39.60
C ALA A 201 -20.52 -37.71 41.06
N ALA A 202 -20.08 -36.82 41.97
CA ALA A 202 -20.45 -36.90 43.38
C ALA A 202 -21.96 -36.67 43.63
N ARG A 203 -22.67 -35.95 42.76
CA ARG A 203 -24.13 -35.74 42.87
C ARG A 203 -24.92 -36.93 42.34
N GLN A 204 -24.39 -37.58 41.29
CA GLN A 204 -24.96 -38.80 40.73
C GLN A 204 -25.05 -39.90 41.79
N ASP A 205 -23.97 -40.11 42.55
CA ASP A 205 -23.90 -41.13 43.60
C ASP A 205 -24.91 -40.94 44.74
N VAL A 206 -25.43 -39.72 44.92
CA VAL A 206 -26.42 -39.40 45.97
C VAL A 206 -27.86 -39.62 45.47
N ALA A 207 -28.07 -39.59 44.15
CA ALA A 207 -29.39 -39.71 43.54
C ALA A 207 -29.77 -41.16 43.15
N GLY A 208 -28.78 -42.04 42.97
CA GLY A 208 -28.95 -43.49 42.71
C GLY A 208 -29.10 -44.32 43.97
#